data_AF-A0A534B6A1-F1
#
_entry.id   AF-A0A534B6A1-F1
#
_cell.length_a   1.000
_cell.length_b   1.000
_cell.length_c   1.000
_cell.angle_alpha   90.00
_cell.angle_beta   90.00
_cell.angle_gamma   90.00
#
_symmetry.space_group_name_H-M   'P 1'
#
loop_
_entity.id
_entity.type
_entity.pdbx_description
1 polymer ?
#
loop_
_entity_poly.entity_id
_entity_poly.type
_entity_poly.pdbx_seq_one_letter_code
_entity_poly.pdbx_strand_id
1 'polypeptide(L)'
;MAMVLLGILLAGCAADRVHRQGLAAIERGDYESGVGLLQQAAHDDPRNMTFRLDLQTQRNVAVQQLVARSDSERGAQQLEAAARDYRRVLAIDPSNDRAQRGLLGLEADARHALTVSRARSDFERKDYDAAEAKLRTVL
;
A
#
# COMPACT_ATOMS: atom_id res chain seq x y z
N MET A 1 -28.87 -18.52 -35.18
CA MET A 1 -28.26 -17.35 -34.49
C MET A 1 -28.94 -17.03 -33.15
N ALA A 2 -29.42 -18.03 -32.40
CA ALA A 2 -30.03 -17.85 -31.07
C ALA A 2 -29.16 -18.42 -29.93
N MET A 3 -28.20 -19.28 -30.25
CA MET A 3 -27.36 -19.97 -29.26
C MET A 3 -26.18 -19.12 -28.74
N VAL A 4 -25.82 -18.04 -29.45
CA VAL A 4 -24.76 -17.10 -29.02
C VAL A 4 -25.28 -16.05 -28.03
N LEU A 5 -26.58 -15.74 -28.03
CA LEU A 5 -27.14 -14.75 -27.09
C LEU A 5 -27.24 -15.28 -25.65
N LEU A 6 -27.40 -16.59 -25.44
CA LEU A 6 -27.61 -17.15 -24.10
C LEU A 6 -26.33 -17.16 -23.24
N GLY A 7 -25.14 -17.22 -23.86
CA GLY A 7 -23.86 -17.19 -23.14
C GLY A 7 -23.49 -15.81 -22.59
N ILE A 8 -23.96 -14.72 -23.23
CA ILE A 8 -23.59 -13.34 -22.87
C ILE A 8 -24.33 -12.88 -21.61
N LEU A 9 -25.57 -13.35 -21.39
CA LEU A 9 -26.37 -12.98 -20.22
C LEU A 9 -25.84 -13.59 -18.92
N LEU A 10 -25.21 -14.77 -18.96
CA LEU A 10 -24.70 -15.46 -17.77
C LEU A 10 -23.38 -14.87 -17.26
N ALA A 11 -22.52 -14.39 -18.15
CA ALA A 11 -21.24 -13.76 -17.79
C ALA A 11 -21.46 -12.45 -16.99
N GLY A 12 -22.47 -11.65 -17.36
CA GLY A 12 -22.77 -10.39 -16.67
C GLY A 12 -23.23 -10.58 -15.21
N CYS A 13 -23.97 -11.65 -14.90
CA CYS A 13 -24.42 -11.91 -13.52
C CYS A 13 -23.27 -12.36 -12.59
N ALA A 14 -22.32 -13.13 -13.12
CA ALA A 14 -21.14 -13.54 -12.36
C ALA A 14 -20.23 -12.34 -12.08
N ALA A 15 -19.94 -11.52 -13.11
CA ALA A 15 -19.11 -10.32 -12.98
C ALA A 15 -19.72 -9.29 -12.02
N ASP A 16 -21.04 -9.09 -12.04
CA ASP A 16 -21.74 -8.20 -11.10
C ASP A 16 -21.62 -8.66 -9.64
N ARG A 17 -21.68 -9.96 -9.38
CA ARG A 17 -21.47 -10.51 -8.05
C ARG A 17 -20.04 -10.27 -7.57
N VAL A 18 -19.05 -10.54 -8.42
CA VAL A 18 -17.63 -10.31 -8.11
C VAL A 18 -17.36 -8.82 -7.86
N HIS A 19 -17.95 -7.95 -8.67
CA HIS A 19 -17.87 -6.50 -8.52
C HIS A 19 -18.38 -6.04 -7.14
N ARG A 20 -19.59 -6.47 -6.75
CA ARG A 20 -20.17 -6.15 -5.43
C ARG A 20 -19.34 -6.68 -4.28
N GLN A 21 -18.76 -7.88 -4.42
CA GLN A 21 -17.85 -8.43 -3.41
C GLN A 21 -16.58 -7.58 -3.27
N GLY A 22 -16.04 -7.09 -4.39
CA GLY A 22 -14.90 -6.18 -4.42
C GLY A 22 -15.18 -4.88 -3.68
N LEU A 23 -16.31 -4.21 -4.00
CA LEU A 23 -16.74 -3.00 -3.29
C LEU A 23 -16.88 -3.25 -1.78
N ALA A 24 -17.56 -4.33 -1.40
CA ALA A 24 -17.75 -4.66 0.01
C ALA A 24 -16.43 -4.99 0.73
N ALA A 25 -15.43 -5.57 0.06
CA ALA A 25 -14.12 -5.82 0.64
C ALA A 25 -13.37 -4.50 0.92
N ILE A 26 -13.43 -3.55 -0.01
CA ILE A 26 -12.83 -2.21 0.14
C ILE A 26 -13.48 -1.45 1.31
N GLU A 27 -14.80 -1.52 1.45
CA GLU A 27 -15.51 -0.92 2.58
C GLU A 27 -15.05 -1.46 3.95
N ARG A 28 -14.62 -2.73 4.00
CA ARG A 28 -14.06 -3.36 5.21
C ARG A 28 -12.56 -3.10 5.41
N GLY A 29 -11.91 -2.37 4.51
CA GLY A 29 -10.47 -2.09 4.54
C GLY A 29 -9.58 -3.22 3.99
N ASP A 30 -10.18 -4.24 3.38
CA ASP A 30 -9.49 -5.32 2.66
C ASP A 30 -9.23 -4.88 1.21
N TYR A 31 -8.38 -3.86 1.08
CA TYR A 31 -8.18 -3.13 -0.17
C TYR A 31 -7.56 -3.98 -1.28
N GLU A 32 -6.57 -4.79 -0.97
CA GLU A 32 -5.85 -5.62 -1.94
C GLU A 32 -6.79 -6.64 -2.59
N SER A 33 -7.53 -7.38 -1.76
CA SER A 33 -8.55 -8.33 -2.19
C SER A 33 -9.65 -7.61 -2.98
N GLY A 34 -10.14 -6.49 -2.45
CA GLY A 34 -11.21 -5.71 -3.07
C GLY A 34 -10.84 -5.17 -4.45
N VAL A 35 -9.64 -4.59 -4.60
CA VAL A 35 -9.13 -4.15 -5.92
C VAL A 35 -8.94 -5.34 -6.85
N GLY A 36 -8.43 -6.48 -6.36
CA GLY A 36 -8.30 -7.69 -7.16
C GLY A 36 -9.64 -8.22 -7.70
N LEU A 37 -10.69 -8.20 -6.88
CA LEU A 37 -12.04 -8.56 -7.30
C LEU A 37 -12.60 -7.57 -8.33
N LEU A 38 -12.39 -6.26 -8.15
CA LEU A 38 -12.80 -5.26 -9.15
C LEU A 38 -12.03 -5.41 -10.48
N GLN A 39 -10.75 -5.78 -10.43
CA GLN A 39 -9.96 -6.12 -11.62
C GLN A 39 -10.55 -7.32 -12.34
N GLN A 40 -10.91 -8.36 -11.59
CA GLN A 40 -11.57 -9.53 -12.16
C GLN A 40 -12.91 -9.17 -12.80
N ALA A 41 -13.78 -8.42 -12.12
CA ALA A 41 -15.07 -8.02 -12.69
C ALA A 41 -14.91 -7.20 -13.99
N ALA A 42 -13.97 -6.26 -14.03
CA ALA A 42 -13.67 -5.48 -15.22
C ALA A 42 -13.02 -6.32 -16.34
N HIS A 43 -12.33 -7.40 -15.99
CA HIS A 43 -11.78 -8.36 -16.96
C HIS A 43 -12.88 -9.27 -17.54
N ASP A 44 -13.79 -9.75 -16.69
CA ASP A 44 -14.88 -10.66 -17.06
C ASP A 44 -15.95 -9.95 -17.91
N ASP A 45 -16.15 -8.63 -17.74
CA ASP A 45 -16.97 -7.79 -18.61
C ASP A 45 -16.27 -6.46 -19.02
N PRO A 46 -15.39 -6.49 -20.03
CA PRO A 46 -14.61 -5.32 -20.45
C PRO A 46 -15.42 -4.17 -21.05
N ARG A 47 -16.69 -4.43 -21.46
CA ARG A 47 -17.58 -3.43 -22.07
C ARG A 47 -18.36 -2.66 -21.02
N ASN A 48 -18.39 -3.14 -19.78
CA ASN A 48 -19.03 -2.47 -18.68
C ASN A 48 -18.18 -1.28 -18.18
N MET A 49 -18.60 -0.08 -18.56
CA MET A 49 -17.91 1.16 -18.17
C MET A 49 -17.97 1.41 -16.67
N THR A 50 -19.03 0.98 -15.98
CA THR A 50 -19.17 1.13 -14.53
C THR A 50 -18.07 0.36 -13.81
N PHE A 51 -17.84 -0.91 -14.16
CA PHE A 51 -16.78 -1.72 -13.50
C PHE A 51 -15.40 -1.12 -13.69
N ARG A 52 -15.11 -0.58 -14.87
CA ARG A 52 -13.82 0.07 -15.15
C ARG A 52 -13.65 1.36 -14.34
N LEU A 53 -14.70 2.17 -14.25
CA LEU A 53 -14.69 3.41 -13.47
C LEU A 53 -14.56 3.13 -11.97
N ASP A 54 -15.30 2.13 -11.47
CA ASP A 54 -15.27 1.73 -10.07
C ASP A 54 -13.90 1.15 -9.70
N LEU A 55 -13.32 0.28 -10.53
CA LEU A 55 -11.95 -0.21 -10.34
C LEU A 55 -10.95 0.95 -10.21
N GLN A 56 -10.97 1.89 -11.14
CA GLN A 56 -10.03 3.03 -11.12
C GLN A 56 -10.26 3.91 -9.88
N THR A 57 -11.51 4.22 -9.57
CA THR A 57 -11.89 5.07 -8.44
C THR A 57 -11.48 4.42 -7.12
N GLN A 58 -11.85 3.17 -6.92
CA GLN A 58 -11.62 2.48 -5.66
C GLN A 58 -10.14 2.13 -5.45
N ARG A 59 -9.40 1.80 -6.51
CA ARG A 59 -7.93 1.69 -6.44
C ARG A 59 -7.30 3.00 -5.96
N ASN A 60 -7.72 4.13 -6.51
CA ASN A 60 -7.20 5.44 -6.09
C ASN A 60 -7.54 5.75 -4.63
N VAL A 61 -8.78 5.48 -4.20
CA VAL A 61 -9.20 5.66 -2.80
C VAL A 61 -8.38 4.81 -1.85
N ALA A 62 -8.20 3.51 -2.16
CA ALA A 62 -7.39 2.60 -1.36
C ALA A 62 -5.94 3.09 -1.21
N VAL A 63 -5.30 3.46 -2.32
CA VAL A 63 -3.94 4.00 -2.33
C VAL A 63 -3.86 5.26 -1.48
N GLN A 64 -4.78 6.21 -1.64
CA GLN A 64 -4.78 7.46 -0.86
C GLN A 64 -4.94 7.20 0.64
N GLN A 65 -5.84 6.31 1.04
CA GLN A 65 -6.09 5.98 2.45
C GLN A 65 -4.89 5.31 3.10
N LEU A 66 -4.29 4.32 2.44
CA LEU A 66 -3.12 3.60 2.96
C LEU A 66 -1.88 4.51 3.04
N VAL A 67 -1.65 5.35 2.03
CA VAL A 67 -0.55 6.32 2.05
C VAL A 67 -0.73 7.33 3.19
N ALA A 68 -1.92 7.92 3.35
CA ALA A 68 -2.18 8.89 4.41
C ALA A 68 -2.00 8.26 5.80
N ARG A 69 -2.43 7.02 5.98
CA ARG A 69 -2.22 6.26 7.21
C ARG A 69 -0.74 5.99 7.46
N SER A 70 0.00 5.53 6.45
CA SER A 70 1.44 5.26 6.56
C SER A 70 2.23 6.51 6.94
N ASP A 71 1.90 7.66 6.35
CA ASP A 71 2.52 8.94 6.68
C ASP A 71 2.24 9.35 8.14
N SER A 72 1.00 9.15 8.61
CA SER A 72 0.61 9.40 10.00
C SER A 72 1.34 8.46 10.98
N GLU A 73 1.43 7.17 10.67
CA GLU A 73 2.13 6.17 11.47
C GLU A 73 3.63 6.49 11.56
N ARG A 74 4.24 6.89 10.44
CA ARG A 74 5.64 7.35 10.41
C ARG A 74 5.84 8.60 11.29
N GLY A 75 4.94 9.58 11.19
CA GLY A 75 4.95 10.77 12.05
C GLY A 75 4.82 10.43 13.54
N ALA A 76 4.08 9.37 13.86
CA ALA A 76 3.95 8.83 15.21
C ALA A 76 5.07 7.85 15.62
N GLN A 77 6.14 7.73 14.83
CA GLN A 77 7.27 6.80 15.05
C GLN A 77 6.87 5.31 15.07
N GLN A 78 5.72 4.95 14.50
CA GLN A 78 5.26 3.58 14.33
C GLN A 78 5.79 3.01 13.00
N LEU A 79 7.11 2.88 12.90
CA LEU A 79 7.80 2.63 11.62
C LEU A 79 7.41 1.29 10.99
N GLU A 80 7.18 0.24 11.78
CA GLU A 80 6.76 -1.06 11.29
C GLU A 80 5.32 -1.04 10.74
N ALA A 81 4.44 -0.25 11.36
CA ALA A 81 3.08 -0.07 10.89
C ALA A 81 3.08 0.68 9.55
N ALA A 82 3.82 1.79 9.49
CA ALA A 82 3.99 2.58 8.28
C ALA A 82 4.57 1.73 7.13
N ALA A 83 5.59 0.92 7.42
CA ALA A 83 6.20 0.03 6.43
C ALA A 83 5.23 -1.04 5.93
N ARG A 84 4.38 -1.58 6.80
CA ARG A 84 3.32 -2.51 6.39
C ARG A 84 2.38 -1.83 5.41
N ASP A 85 1.84 -0.66 5.74
CA ASP A 85 0.80 -0.03 4.92
C ASP A 85 1.35 0.55 3.60
N TYR A 86 2.60 1.03 3.55
CA TYR A 86 3.25 1.33 2.26
C TYR A 86 3.43 0.08 1.39
N ARG A 87 3.76 -1.09 1.95
CA ARG A 87 3.83 -2.33 1.16
C ARG A 87 2.47 -2.74 0.62
N ARG A 88 1.39 -2.51 1.38
CA ARG A 88 0.02 -2.72 0.91
C ARG A 88 -0.32 -1.81 -0.28
N VAL A 89 0.13 -0.55 -0.25
CA VAL A 89 0.03 0.34 -1.42
C VAL A 89 0.74 -0.27 -2.62
N LEU A 90 1.96 -0.78 -2.47
CA LEU A 90 2.73 -1.38 -3.56
C LEU A 90 2.15 -2.71 -4.07
N ALA A 91 1.38 -3.42 -3.25
CA ALA A 91 0.62 -4.59 -3.71
C ALA A 91 -0.53 -4.19 -4.64
N ILE A 92 -1.11 -2.99 -4.47
CA ILE A 92 -2.21 -2.44 -5.27
C ILE A 92 -1.69 -1.64 -6.49
N ASP A 93 -0.60 -0.91 -6.30
CA ASP A 93 0.03 -0.02 -7.26
C ASP A 93 1.56 -0.12 -7.14
N PRO A 94 2.19 -1.10 -7.81
CA PRO A 94 3.63 -1.33 -7.71
C PRO A 94 4.49 -0.13 -8.13
N SER A 95 3.95 0.72 -9.02
CA SER A 95 4.58 1.95 -9.52
C SER A 95 4.37 3.18 -8.62
N ASN A 96 3.83 3.01 -7.41
CA ASN A 96 3.52 4.15 -6.56
C ASN A 96 4.78 4.80 -5.96
N ASP A 97 5.25 5.89 -6.58
CA ASP A 97 6.45 6.62 -6.16
C ASP A 97 6.41 7.10 -4.70
N ARG A 98 5.22 7.41 -4.16
CA ARG A 98 5.09 7.89 -2.79
C ARG A 98 5.33 6.76 -1.79
N ALA A 99 4.77 5.58 -2.04
CA ALA A 99 5.00 4.41 -1.20
C ALA A 99 6.45 3.90 -1.30
N GLN A 100 7.05 3.88 -2.49
CA GLN A 100 8.46 3.50 -2.66
C GLN A 100 9.39 4.44 -1.87
N ARG A 101 9.20 5.76 -2.01
CA ARG A 101 9.99 6.75 -1.24
C ARG A 101 9.72 6.68 0.25
N GLY A 102 8.47 6.40 0.65
CA GLY A 102 8.09 6.19 2.05
C GLY A 102 8.90 5.06 2.69
N LEU A 103 8.97 3.90 2.05
CA LEU A 103 9.77 2.76 2.52
C LEU A 103 11.26 3.08 2.62
N LEU A 104 11.83 3.72 1.59
CA LEU A 104 13.24 4.15 1.62
C LEU A 104 13.52 5.12 2.77
N GLY A 105 12.59 6.03 3.05
CA GLY A 105 12.65 6.95 4.18
C GLY A 105 12.64 6.21 5.52
N LEU A 106 11.75 5.24 5.70
CA LEU A 106 11.68 4.43 6.93
C LEU A 106 12.97 3.63 7.17
N GLU A 107 13.57 3.07 6.12
CA GLU A 107 14.85 2.38 6.25
C GLU A 107 15.99 3.33 6.66
N ALA A 108 15.98 4.56 6.16
CA ALA A 108 16.93 5.59 6.58
C ALA A 108 16.72 5.97 8.05
N ASP A 109 15.47 6.21 8.46
CA ASP A 109 15.10 6.54 9.84
C ASP A 109 15.57 5.44 10.80
N ALA A 110 15.35 4.17 10.46
CA ALA A 110 15.79 3.02 11.25
C ALA A 110 17.33 2.92 11.35
N ARG A 111 18.05 3.15 10.25
CA ARG A 111 19.53 3.18 10.26
C ARG A 111 20.07 4.31 11.13
N HIS A 112 19.50 5.52 11.01
CA HIS A 112 19.89 6.66 11.84
C HIS A 112 19.65 6.38 13.32
N ALA A 113 18.49 5.83 13.69
CA ALA A 113 18.19 5.46 15.07
C ALA A 113 19.18 4.45 15.64
N LEU A 114 19.57 3.44 14.87
CA LEU A 114 20.60 2.47 15.27
C LEU A 114 21.97 3.13 15.46
N THR A 115 22.38 4.02 14.54
CA THR A 115 23.65 4.74 14.67
C THR A 115 23.68 5.63 15.91
N VAL A 116 22.59 6.34 16.20
CA VAL A 116 22.44 7.16 17.41
C VAL A 116 22.48 6.31 18.68
N SER A 117 21.81 5.14 18.68
CA SER A 117 21.85 4.19 19.80
C SER A 117 23.27 3.66 20.08
N ARG A 118 24.03 3.34 19.02
CA ARG A 118 25.44 2.95 19.14
C ARG A 118 26.32 4.08 19.67
N ALA A 119 26.15 5.29 19.14
CA ALA A 119 26.89 6.46 19.64
C ALA A 119 26.60 6.74 21.12
N ARG A 120 25.34 6.56 21.57
CA ARG A 120 24.98 6.64 22.99
C ARG A 120 25.73 5.60 23.82
N SER A 121 25.80 4.36 23.34
CA SER A 121 26.52 3.29 24.04
C SER A 121 28.02 3.59 24.16
N ASP A 122 28.64 4.18 23.14
CA ASP A 122 30.05 4.61 23.20
C ASP A 122 30.25 5.76 24.19
N PHE A 123 29.34 6.73 24.17
CA PHE A 123 29.34 7.84 25.11
C PHE A 123 29.22 7.37 26.57
N GLU A 124 28.32 6.43 26.86
CA GLU A 124 28.15 5.83 28.20
C GLU A 124 29.43 5.08 28.65
N ARG A 125 30.18 4.52 27.71
CA ARG A 125 31.51 3.92 27.94
C ARG A 125 32.64 4.94 27.99
N LYS A 126 32.34 6.25 27.88
CA LYS A 126 33.28 7.38 27.82
C LYS A 126 34.21 7.37 26.60
N ASP A 127 33.85 6.61 25.58
CA ASP A 127 34.54 6.62 24.28
C ASP A 127 33.95 7.72 23.40
N TYR A 128 34.31 8.97 23.73
CA TYR A 128 33.73 10.16 23.10
C TYR A 128 34.12 10.30 21.63
N ASP A 129 35.35 9.90 21.27
CA ASP A 129 35.82 9.94 19.88
C ASP A 129 34.99 9.00 19.00
N ALA A 130 34.73 7.77 19.46
CA ALA A 130 33.91 6.82 18.73
C ALA A 130 32.42 7.24 18.65
N ALA A 131 31.91 7.91 19.68
CA ALA A 131 30.56 8.47 19.70
C ALA A 131 30.43 9.64 18.70
N GLU A 132 31.36 10.60 18.72
CA GLU A 132 31.38 11.75 17.81
C GLU A 132 31.49 11.32 16.35
N ALA A 133 32.39 10.37 16.05
CA ALA A 133 32.57 9.84 14.71
C ALA A 133 31.26 9.25 14.14
N LYS A 134 30.46 8.57 14.96
CA LYS A 134 29.16 8.03 14.54
C LYS A 134 28.11 9.13 14.33
N LEU A 135 28.03 10.10 15.24
CA LEU A 135 27.04 11.19 15.12
C LEU A 135 27.26 12.05 13.87
N ARG A 136 28.51 12.30 13.47
CA ARG A 136 28.85 13.02 12.21
C ARG A 136 28.34 12.34 10.93
N THR A 137 27.92 11.08 11.00
CA THR A 137 27.34 10.37 9.84
C THR A 137 25.83 10.56 9.71
N VAL A 138 25.19 11.16 10.73
CA VAL A 138 23.72 11.32 10.83
C VAL A 138 23.31 12.80 10.90
N LEU A 139 24.23 13.70 11.28
CA LEU A 139 24.07 15.15 11.36
C LEU A 139 24.59 15.84 10.09
#